data_AF-A0A369QMJ1-F1
#
_entry.id   AF-A0A369QMJ1-F1
#
_cell.length_a   1.000
_cell.length_b   1.000
_cell.length_c   1.000
_cell.angle_alpha   90.00
_cell.angle_beta   90.00
_cell.angle_gamma   90.00
#
_symmetry.space_group_name_H-M   'P 1'
#
loop_
_entity.id
_entity.type
_entity.pdbx_description
1 polymer ?
#
loop_
_entity_poly.entity_id
_entity_poly.type
_entity_poly.pdbx_seq_one_letter_code
_entity_poly.pdbx_strand_id
1 'polypeptide(L)'
;MVLAEEIIFFNNNQQKLANAYPHCFLIIKGQRVFGGFSSIIEAYTSALDQFEIGTFLVIKTLPVIQQTGKPKMLVRPSFFRSLLHGFIPAKRQAAWQ
;
A
#
# COMPACT_ATOMS: atom_id res chain seq x y z
N MET A 1 7.38 -7.32 23.32
CA MET A 1 6.89 -8.39 22.42
C MET A 1 8.10 -9.00 21.73
N VAL A 2 8.22 -10.34 21.70
CA VAL A 2 9.45 -11.05 21.31
C VAL A 2 9.75 -10.98 19.80
N LEU A 3 8.83 -10.50 18.96
CA LEU A 3 8.98 -10.41 17.50
C LEU A 3 8.61 -9.03 16.91
N ALA A 4 8.62 -7.99 17.73
CA ALA A 4 8.15 -6.66 17.29
C ALA A 4 9.01 -6.10 16.15
N GLU A 5 10.33 -6.32 16.20
CA GLU A 5 11.26 -5.78 15.22
C GLU A 5 11.09 -6.42 13.85
N GLU A 6 10.92 -7.74 13.80
CA GLU A 6 10.70 -8.52 12.58
C GLU A 6 9.40 -8.12 11.89
N ILE A 7 8.34 -7.92 12.68
CA ILE A 7 7.04 -7.49 12.18
C ILE A 7 7.13 -6.08 11.60
N ILE A 8 7.80 -5.15 12.31
CA ILE A 8 8.01 -3.79 11.82
C ILE A 8 8.84 -3.80 10.53
N PHE A 9 9.93 -4.57 10.49
CA PHE A 9 10.77 -4.72 9.31
C PHE A 9 9.97 -5.26 8.13
N PHE A 10 9.19 -6.32 8.33
CA PHE A 10 8.35 -6.90 7.28
C PHE A 10 7.35 -5.86 6.76
N ASN A 11 6.62 -5.19 7.64
CA ASN A 11 5.61 -4.18 7.28
C ASN A 11 6.21 -3.03 6.47
N ASN A 12 7.37 -2.52 6.89
CA ASN A 12 8.04 -1.42 6.19
C ASN A 12 8.61 -1.84 4.83
N ASN A 13 8.81 -3.13 4.59
CA ASN A 13 9.46 -3.65 3.38
C ASN A 13 8.57 -4.57 2.54
N GLN A 14 7.26 -4.70 2.83
CA GLN A 14 6.38 -5.70 2.19
C GLN A 14 6.47 -5.70 0.67
N GLN A 15 6.38 -4.53 0.02
CA GLN A 15 6.45 -4.44 -1.44
C GLN A 15 7.81 -4.89 -1.99
N LYS A 16 8.90 -4.48 -1.35
CA LYS A 16 10.26 -4.86 -1.74
C LYS A 16 10.47 -6.36 -1.58
N LEU A 17 10.01 -6.93 -0.48
CA LEU A 17 10.11 -8.36 -0.18
C LEU A 17 9.26 -9.20 -1.14
N ALA A 18 8.04 -8.76 -1.45
CA ALA A 18 7.16 -9.42 -2.41
C ALA A 18 7.75 -9.47 -3.82
N ASN A 19 8.46 -8.42 -4.23
CA ASN A 19 9.12 -8.35 -5.54
C ASN A 19 10.41 -9.19 -5.58
N ALA A 20 11.20 -9.19 -4.50
CA ALA A 20 12.45 -9.92 -4.43
C ALA A 20 12.26 -11.43 -4.25
N TYR A 21 11.20 -11.82 -3.53
CA TYR A 21 10.91 -13.21 -3.18
C TYR A 21 9.43 -13.52 -3.46
N PRO A 22 9.01 -13.63 -4.73
CA PRO A 22 7.62 -13.90 -5.06
C PRO A 22 7.23 -15.33 -4.65
N HIS A 23 6.08 -15.49 -3.98
CA HIS A 23 5.53 -16.80 -3.56
C HIS A 23 6.41 -17.62 -2.61
N CYS A 24 7.37 -17.01 -1.93
CA CYS A 24 8.26 -17.70 -1.01
C CYS A 24 7.81 -17.58 0.46
N PHE A 25 8.37 -18.43 1.32
CA PHE A 25 8.38 -18.24 2.76
C PHE A 25 9.71 -17.60 3.16
N LEU A 26 9.66 -16.46 3.84
CA LEU A 26 10.85 -15.73 4.28
C LEU A 26 11.14 -16.02 5.74
N ILE A 27 12.42 -16.17 6.06
CA ILE A 27 12.92 -16.10 7.44
C ILE A 27 13.42 -14.68 7.69
N ILE A 28 12.84 -14.01 8.68
CA ILE A 28 13.19 -12.65 9.10
C ILE A 28 13.64 -12.71 10.56
N LYS A 29 14.78 -12.10 10.87
CA LYS A 29 15.27 -11.93 12.25
C LYS A 29 15.93 -10.56 12.40
N GLY A 30 15.48 -9.78 13.38
CA GLY A 30 15.74 -8.35 13.47
C GLY A 30 15.28 -7.63 12.19
N GLN A 31 16.22 -6.92 11.55
CA GLN A 31 15.97 -6.16 10.31
C GLN A 31 16.60 -6.80 9.07
N ARG A 32 16.67 -8.14 9.04
CA ARG A 32 17.33 -8.89 7.96
C ARG A 32 16.52 -10.10 7.53
N VAL A 33 16.60 -10.39 6.22
CA VAL A 33 16.08 -11.61 5.60
C VAL A 33 17.23 -12.61 5.51
N PHE A 34 17.00 -13.83 5.97
CA PHE A 34 18.01 -14.89 5.96
C PHE A 34 17.83 -15.88 4.81
N GLY A 35 16.64 -15.95 4.22
CA GLY A 35 16.38 -16.78 3.05
C GLY A 35 14.93 -16.74 2.61
N GLY A 36 14.70 -17.23 1.39
CA GLY A 36 13.39 -17.48 0.82
C GLY A 36 13.26 -18.94 0.42
N PHE A 37 12.16 -19.57 0.84
CA PHE A 37 11.95 -21.01 0.72
C PHE A 37 10.64 -21.31 0.01
N SER A 38 10.57 -22.50 -0.58
CA SER A 38 9.38 -22.96 -1.31
C SER A 38 8.25 -23.44 -0.39
N SER A 39 8.62 -23.89 0.80
CA SER A 39 7.72 -24.50 1.79
C SER A 39 7.90 -23.90 3.17
N ILE A 40 6.81 -23.82 3.94
CA ILE A 40 6.85 -23.37 5.33
C ILE A 40 7.70 -24.30 6.21
N ILE A 41 7.67 -25.61 5.93
CA ILE A 41 8.42 -26.61 6.70
C ILE A 41 9.91 -26.39 6.47
N GLU A 42 10.32 -26.18 5.21
CA GLU A 42 11.70 -25.91 4.83
C GLU A 42 12.22 -24.61 5.46
N ALA A 43 11.44 -23.53 5.41
CA ALA A 43 11.80 -22.27 6.07
C ALA A 43 11.94 -22.43 7.58
N TYR A 44 10.98 -23.10 8.22
CA TYR A 44 10.98 -23.24 9.68
C TYR A 44 12.11 -24.14 10.17
N THR A 45 12.32 -25.29 9.53
CA THR A 45 13.44 -26.21 9.85
C THR A 45 14.79 -25.54 9.64
N SER A 46 14.99 -24.85 8.50
CA SER A 46 16.22 -24.10 8.24
C SER A 46 16.46 -22.97 9.25
N ALA A 47 15.40 -22.37 9.78
CA ALA A 47 15.51 -21.35 10.83
C ALA A 47 15.89 -21.95 12.19
N LEU A 48 15.35 -23.13 12.54
CA LEU A 48 15.68 -23.82 13.79
C LEU A 48 17.14 -24.27 13.85
N ASP A 49 17.76 -24.58 12.71
CA ASP A 49 19.18 -24.92 12.64
C ASP A 49 20.10 -23.74 12.97
N GLN A 50 19.59 -22.49 12.87
CA GLN A 50 20.38 -21.28 13.03
C GLN A 50 19.98 -20.44 14.24
N PHE A 51 18.72 -20.53 14.67
CA PHE A 51 18.12 -19.61 15.62
C PHE A 51 17.25 -20.34 16.64
N GLU A 52 17.20 -19.79 17.86
CA GLU A 52 16.31 -20.28 18.90
C GLU A 52 14.84 -20.04 18.53
N ILE A 53 13.98 -20.99 18.93
CA ILE A 53 12.53 -20.92 18.73
C ILE A 53 11.99 -19.61 19.30
N GLY A 54 11.14 -18.94 18.52
CA GLY A 54 10.51 -17.69 18.92
C GLY A 54 11.39 -16.45 18.73
N THR A 55 12.62 -16.58 18.21
CA THR A 55 13.53 -15.45 17.93
C THR A 55 13.56 -15.02 16.47
N PHE A 56 12.68 -15.57 15.63
CA PHE A 56 12.59 -15.29 14.21
C PHE A 56 11.14 -15.37 13.73
N LEU A 57 10.86 -14.71 12.62
CA LEU A 57 9.57 -14.69 11.93
C LEU A 57 9.67 -15.48 10.63
N VAL A 58 8.75 -16.43 10.44
CA VAL A 58 8.51 -17.07 9.14
C VAL A 58 7.22 -16.54 8.55
N ILE A 59 7.28 -15.97 7.36
CA ILE A 59 6.10 -15.36 6.73
C ILE A 59 6.06 -15.62 5.22
N LYS A 60 4.85 -15.87 4.69
CA LYS A 60 4.62 -16.05 3.26
C LYS A 60 4.55 -14.69 2.57
N THR A 61 5.32 -14.51 1.50
CA THR A 61 5.16 -13.38 0.59
C THR A 61 4.15 -13.72 -0.49
N LEU A 62 3.29 -12.75 -0.79
CA LEU A 62 2.36 -12.81 -1.90
C LEU A 62 2.82 -11.78 -2.95
N PRO A 63 2.74 -12.11 -4.25
CA PRO A 63 3.05 -11.14 -5.29
C PRO A 63 2.08 -9.96 -5.18
N VAL A 64 2.59 -8.76 -5.46
CA VAL A 64 1.73 -7.58 -5.58
C VAL A 64 0.88 -7.76 -6.83
N ILE A 65 -0.39 -8.15 -6.65
CA ILE A 65 -1.37 -8.09 -7.73
C ILE A 65 -1.66 -6.59 -7.93
N GLN A 66 -1.00 -5.97 -8.91
CA GLN A 66 -1.37 -4.61 -9.30
C GLN A 66 -2.82 -4.67 -9.76
N GLN A 67 -3.74 -4.10 -8.97
CA GLN A 67 -5.11 -3.94 -9.39
C GLN A 67 -5.10 -3.00 -10.60
N THR A 68 -5.11 -3.56 -11.81
CA THR A 68 -5.38 -2.85 -13.07
C THR A 68 -6.86 -2.49 -13.08
N GLY A 69 -7.23 -1.55 -12.23
CA GLY A 69 -8.61 -1.20 -11.97
C GLY A 69 -8.67 0.16 -11.31
N LYS A 70 -8.18 1.20 -12.00
CA LYS A 70 -8.67 2.55 -11.70
C LYS A 70 -10.17 2.52 -11.99
N PRO A 71 -11.09 2.70 -11.02
CA PRO A 71 -12.29 3.42 -11.38
C PRO A 71 -11.77 4.80 -11.81
N LYS A 72 -11.87 5.10 -13.10
CA LYS A 72 -11.82 6.48 -13.59
C LYS A 72 -12.70 7.27 -12.63
N MET A 73 -12.11 8.18 -11.85
CA MET A 73 -12.88 9.23 -11.20
C MET A 73 -13.71 9.84 -12.31
N LEU A 74 -15.01 9.56 -12.30
CA LEU A 74 -15.97 10.29 -13.09
C LEU A 74 -16.03 11.67 -12.44
N VAL A 75 -15.07 12.53 -12.80
CA VAL A 75 -15.16 13.96 -12.58
C VAL A 75 -16.44 14.35 -13.29
N ARG A 76 -17.54 14.50 -12.54
CA ARG A 76 -18.78 15.04 -13.07
C ARG A 76 -18.41 16.41 -13.66
N PRO A 77 -18.47 16.61 -14.98
CA PRO A 77 -18.33 17.95 -15.50
C PRO A 77 -19.47 18.75 -14.88
N SER A 78 -19.14 19.94 -14.37
CA SER A 78 -20.08 20.90 -13.80
C SER A 78 -21.01 21.46 -14.88
N PHE A 79 -21.83 20.60 -15.47
CA PHE A 79 -22.93 20.92 -16.36
C PHE A 79 -24.16 21.24 -15.50
N PHE A 80 -24.10 22.34 -14.77
CA PHE A 80 -25.30 23.09 -14.42
C PHE A 80 -24.99 24.57 -14.64
N ARG A 81 -24.92 24.93 -15.93
CA ARG A 81 -25.07 26.32 -16.34
C ARG A 81 -26.51 26.52 -16.79
N SER A 82 -27.18 27.42 -16.10
CA SER A 82 -28.28 28.27 -16.57
C SER A 82 -29.67 27.63 -16.66
N LEU A 83 -30.59 28.12 -15.82
CA LEU A 83 -31.92 28.58 -16.24
C LEU A 83 -32.67 29.18 -15.03
N LEU A 84 -32.33 30.43 -14.68
CA LEU A 84 -33.35 31.37 -14.22
C LEU A 84 -33.13 32.68 -14.97
N HIS A 85 -33.96 32.84 -16.01
CA HIS A 85 -34.29 34.11 -16.60
C HIS A 85 -34.91 35.03 -15.54
N GLY A 86 -34.52 36.30 -15.57
CA GLY A 86 -35.33 37.43 -15.08
C GLY A 86 -34.94 37.96 -13.71
N PHE A 87 -34.17 39.04 -13.67
CA PHE A 87 -34.71 40.39 -13.44
C PHE A 87 -33.58 41.46 -13.43
N ILE A 88 -33.63 42.32 -14.45
CA ILE A 88 -33.54 43.80 -14.41
C ILE A 88 -32.27 44.49 -13.80
N PRO A 89 -31.67 45.47 -14.51
CA PRO A 89 -30.25 45.82 -14.41
C PRO A 89 -29.88 46.85 -13.33
N ALA A 90 -28.58 46.87 -13.04
CA ALA A 90 -27.88 47.80 -12.17
C ALA A 90 -28.01 49.27 -12.63
N LYS A 91 -28.56 50.14 -11.77
CA LYS A 91 -28.38 51.59 -11.89
C LYS A 91 -26.96 51.97 -11.47
N ARG A 92 -26.13 52.37 -12.43
CA ARG A 92 -25.05 53.34 -12.22
C ARG A 92 -24.76 54.06 -13.53
N GLN A 93 -25.19 55.31 -13.62
CA GLN A 93 -24.51 56.31 -14.43
C GLN A 93 -24.06 57.41 -13.46
N ALA A 94 -22.78 57.72 -13.52
CA ALA A 94 -22.15 58.83 -12.83
C ALA A 94 -22.01 59.98 -13.85
N ALA A 95 -22.44 61.16 -13.42
CA ALA A 95 -21.74 62.45 -13.51
C ALA A 95 -21.52 63.18 -14.87
N TRP A 96 -21.71 64.51 -14.78
CA TRP A 96 -21.24 65.64 -15.61
C TRP A 96 -21.83 65.83 -17.03
N GLN A 97 -22.81 66.72 -17.16
CA GLN A 97 -22.66 68.09 -17.66
C GLN A 97 -23.88 68.94 -17.31
#